data_AF-A0A843BJI9-F1
#
_entry.id   AF-A0A843BJI9-F1
#
_cell.length_a   1.000
_cell.length_b   1.000
_cell.length_c   1.000
_cell.angle_alpha   90.00
_cell.angle_beta   90.00
_cell.angle_gamma   90.00
#
_symmetry.space_group_name_H-M   'P 1'
#
loop_
_entity.id
_entity.type
_entity.pdbx_description
1 polymer ?
#
loop_
_entity_poly.entity_id
_entity_poly.type
_entity_poly.pdbx_seq_one_letter_code
_entity_poly.pdbx_strand_id
1 'polypeptide(L)'
;MSFATVVENPGDFFACMGVLYCADRFFDNSKGHFKAGRFHLEADCDGNMLSEIVQKVNSAMAASPMKLDDPDDKATPITLRGIGLRLDFWKHFDDRPTIKLFAGQQTSSGEVGRWLGHLEKFTGAGDLREFSVTDLASGLDVTTSWNALDVGFSLNEHKIKTKVYPLVEFFAYVGVQAYGWRRGSSSYYYNVWHVPLPMRIARAVAAGALEMPGMTTLVEFEAKKSGQKQILKTGREVRYEEYGPGRDGE
;
A
#
# COMPACT_ATOMS: atom_id res chain seq x y z
N MET A 1 -1.79 -18.91 -4.64
CA MET A 1 -3.06 -18.13 -4.56
C MET A 1 -3.03 -16.96 -5.54
N SER A 2 -4.17 -16.36 -5.92
CA SER A 2 -4.16 -15.10 -6.67
C SER A 2 -5.33 -14.18 -6.33
N PHE A 3 -5.11 -12.87 -6.39
CA PHE A 3 -6.10 -11.81 -6.11
C PHE A 3 -6.35 -10.98 -7.36
N ALA A 4 -7.57 -10.51 -7.57
CA ALA A 4 -7.85 -9.52 -8.61
C ALA A 4 -7.11 -8.22 -8.28
N THR A 5 -6.53 -7.57 -9.29
CA THR A 5 -5.80 -6.31 -9.12
C THR A 5 -5.91 -5.45 -10.36
N VAL A 6 -6.02 -4.14 -10.15
CA VAL A 6 -5.84 -3.13 -11.19
C VAL A 6 -4.50 -2.45 -10.91
N VAL A 7 -3.48 -2.75 -11.70
CA VAL A 7 -2.10 -2.31 -11.39
C VAL A 7 -1.92 -0.80 -11.53
N GLU A 8 -2.81 -0.12 -12.24
CA GLU A 8 -2.91 1.32 -12.33
C GLU A 8 -3.53 1.95 -11.09
N ASN A 9 -4.19 1.18 -10.23
CA ASN A 9 -4.59 1.64 -8.91
C ASN A 9 -3.40 1.43 -7.94
N PRO A 10 -2.71 2.49 -7.49
CA PRO A 10 -1.57 2.34 -6.60
C PRO A 10 -1.94 1.63 -5.29
N GLY A 11 -3.17 1.81 -4.80
CA GLY A 11 -3.67 1.11 -3.63
C GLY A 11 -3.70 -0.40 -3.82
N ASP A 12 -4.16 -0.90 -4.98
CA ASP A 12 -4.16 -2.33 -5.28
C ASP A 12 -2.73 -2.87 -5.43
N PHE A 13 -1.88 -2.14 -6.15
CA PHE A 13 -0.47 -2.51 -6.30
C PHE A 13 0.23 -2.62 -4.95
N PHE A 14 0.16 -1.58 -4.12
CA PHE A 14 0.80 -1.57 -2.81
C PHE A 14 0.16 -2.57 -1.84
N ALA A 15 -1.14 -2.84 -1.95
CA ALA A 15 -1.75 -3.92 -1.18
C ALA A 15 -1.13 -5.28 -1.53
N CYS A 16 -0.95 -5.58 -2.82
CA CYS A 16 -0.25 -6.81 -3.24
C CYS A 16 1.18 -6.88 -2.68
N MET A 17 1.89 -5.75 -2.68
CA MET A 17 3.23 -5.65 -2.10
C MET A 17 3.24 -5.89 -0.58
N GLY A 18 2.27 -5.35 0.13
CA GLY A 18 2.11 -5.56 1.57
C GLY A 18 1.81 -7.02 1.91
N VAL A 19 0.96 -7.68 1.12
CA VAL A 19 0.70 -9.12 1.28
C VAL A 19 1.97 -9.92 1.03
N LEU A 20 2.72 -9.65 -0.04
CA LEU A 20 3.99 -10.33 -0.32
C LEU A 20 5.02 -10.10 0.79
N TYR A 21 5.09 -8.87 1.33
CA TYR A 21 5.93 -8.58 2.49
C TYR A 21 5.54 -9.45 3.69
N CYS A 22 4.27 -9.51 4.05
CA CYS A 22 3.82 -10.35 5.17
C CYS A 22 4.04 -11.84 4.90
N ALA A 23 3.82 -12.32 3.67
CA ALA A 23 4.06 -13.70 3.29
C ALA A 23 5.54 -14.09 3.50
N ASP A 24 6.49 -13.27 3.03
CA ASP A 24 7.93 -13.48 3.22
C ASP A 24 8.36 -13.53 4.69
N ARG A 25 7.60 -12.92 5.60
CA ARG A 25 7.88 -12.97 7.04
C ARG A 25 7.32 -14.20 7.73
N PHE A 26 6.30 -14.82 7.14
CA PHE A 26 5.52 -15.87 7.79
C PHE A 26 5.70 -17.25 7.16
N PHE A 27 6.15 -17.30 5.91
CA PHE A 27 6.30 -18.52 5.13
C PHE A 27 7.63 -18.51 4.38
N ASP A 28 8.17 -19.69 4.19
CA ASP A 28 9.35 -19.88 3.36
C ASP A 28 8.99 -19.78 1.87
N ASN A 29 10.00 -19.44 1.05
CA ASN A 29 9.93 -19.42 -0.41
C ASN A 29 8.82 -18.54 -1.02
N SER A 30 8.38 -17.50 -0.29
CA SER A 30 7.34 -16.58 -0.76
C SER A 30 7.76 -15.81 -2.02
N LYS A 31 6.95 -15.89 -3.08
CA LYS A 31 7.15 -15.18 -4.36
C LYS A 31 5.85 -14.58 -4.86
N GLY A 32 5.94 -13.40 -5.49
CA GLY A 32 4.79 -12.73 -6.08
C GLY A 32 5.04 -12.28 -7.52
N HIS A 33 3.98 -12.18 -8.32
CA HIS A 33 4.01 -11.59 -9.67
C HIS A 33 2.62 -11.18 -10.17
N PHE A 34 2.58 -10.36 -11.21
CA PHE A 34 1.34 -9.91 -11.84
C PHE A 34 1.10 -10.61 -13.17
N LYS A 35 -0.10 -11.14 -13.37
CA LYS A 35 -0.49 -11.81 -14.62
C LYS A 35 -1.99 -11.73 -14.83
N ALA A 36 -2.41 -11.35 -16.04
CA ALA A 36 -3.82 -11.35 -16.47
C ALA A 36 -4.78 -10.63 -15.48
N GLY A 37 -4.42 -9.43 -15.03
CA GLY A 37 -5.24 -8.64 -14.09
C GLY A 37 -5.31 -9.22 -12.68
N ARG A 38 -4.34 -10.07 -12.31
CA ARG A 38 -4.26 -10.70 -11.00
C ARG A 38 -2.84 -10.61 -10.44
N PHE A 39 -2.74 -10.52 -9.12
CA PHE A 39 -1.50 -10.76 -8.41
C PHE A 39 -1.47 -12.19 -7.92
N HIS A 40 -0.46 -12.94 -8.34
CA HIS A 40 -0.22 -14.32 -7.95
C HIS A 40 0.79 -14.35 -6.81
N LEU A 41 0.48 -15.09 -5.76
CA LEU A 41 1.31 -15.30 -4.59
C LEU A 41 1.54 -16.80 -4.38
N GLU A 42 2.81 -17.17 -4.30
CA GLU A 42 3.31 -18.52 -4.05
C GLU A 42 4.05 -18.48 -2.71
N ALA A 43 3.78 -19.44 -1.83
CA ALA A 43 4.47 -19.63 -0.55
C ALA A 43 4.12 -21.02 -0.03
N ASP A 44 4.94 -21.55 0.88
CA ASP A 44 4.70 -22.84 1.52
C ASP A 44 3.61 -22.68 2.61
N CYS A 45 2.33 -22.76 2.22
CA CYS A 45 1.18 -22.71 3.12
C CYS A 45 0.20 -23.86 2.87
N ASP A 46 -0.32 -24.47 3.94
CA ASP A 46 -1.23 -25.63 3.86
C ASP A 46 -2.71 -25.23 3.71
N GLY A 47 -3.01 -23.93 3.75
CA GLY A 47 -4.38 -23.41 3.77
C GLY A 47 -4.64 -22.25 2.82
N ASN A 48 -5.69 -21.48 3.13
CA ASN A 48 -5.96 -20.25 2.42
C ASN A 48 -4.94 -19.17 2.79
N MET A 49 -4.02 -18.89 1.87
CA MET A 49 -2.87 -18.02 2.14
C MET A 49 -3.26 -16.62 2.66
N LEU A 50 -4.29 -15.96 2.09
CA LEU A 50 -4.70 -14.64 2.56
C LEU A 50 -5.30 -14.68 3.96
N SER A 51 -6.20 -15.63 4.21
CA SER A 51 -6.79 -15.83 5.54
C SER A 51 -5.70 -16.11 6.59
N GLU A 52 -4.74 -16.97 6.24
CA GLU A 52 -3.63 -17.31 7.12
C GLU A 52 -2.68 -16.12 7.36
N ILE A 53 -2.38 -15.32 6.33
CA ILE A 53 -1.62 -14.07 6.49
C ILE A 53 -2.33 -13.12 7.45
N VAL A 54 -3.63 -12.87 7.25
CA VAL A 54 -4.41 -11.97 8.12
C VAL A 54 -4.45 -12.50 9.56
N GLN A 55 -4.65 -13.80 9.75
CA GLN A 55 -4.59 -14.42 11.07
C GLN A 55 -3.23 -14.25 11.73
N LYS A 56 -2.12 -14.52 11.01
CA LYS A 56 -0.76 -14.33 11.53
C LYS A 56 -0.46 -12.86 11.84
N VAL A 57 -0.94 -11.91 11.03
CA VAL A 57 -0.85 -10.47 11.34
C VAL A 57 -1.58 -10.17 12.66
N ASN A 58 -2.84 -10.58 12.79
CA ASN A 58 -3.64 -10.35 14.00
C ASN A 58 -2.97 -10.96 15.24
N SER A 59 -2.52 -12.22 15.15
CA SER A 59 -1.81 -12.89 16.24
C SER A 59 -0.50 -12.18 16.61
N ALA A 60 0.27 -11.75 15.61
CA ALA A 60 1.53 -11.04 15.84
C ALA A 60 1.32 -9.65 16.46
N MET A 61 0.24 -8.95 16.10
CA MET A 61 -0.14 -7.67 16.71
C MET A 61 -0.71 -7.84 18.12
N ALA A 62 -1.44 -8.93 18.40
CA ALA A 62 -1.90 -9.24 19.75
C ALA A 62 -0.72 -9.59 20.68
N ALA A 63 0.26 -10.36 20.19
CA ALA A 63 1.45 -10.73 20.96
C ALA A 63 2.44 -9.56 21.12
N SER A 64 2.57 -8.72 20.10
CA SER A 64 3.45 -7.54 20.11
C SER A 64 2.74 -6.34 19.49
N PRO A 65 1.99 -5.57 20.32
CA PRO A 65 1.26 -4.40 19.84
C PRO A 65 2.17 -3.37 19.18
N MET A 66 1.55 -2.53 18.36
CA MET A 66 2.26 -1.43 17.72
C MET A 66 2.91 -0.51 18.76
N LYS A 67 4.15 -0.09 18.49
CA LYS A 67 4.86 0.92 19.30
C LYS A 67 4.81 2.26 18.61
N LEU A 68 4.46 3.30 19.36
CA LEU A 68 4.60 4.70 18.94
C LEU A 68 5.98 5.21 19.35
N ASP A 69 6.60 5.99 18.48
CA ASP A 69 7.88 6.63 18.78
C ASP A 69 7.73 7.81 19.76
N ASP A 70 6.71 8.62 19.50
CA ASP A 70 6.27 9.77 20.30
C ASP A 70 4.74 9.72 20.42
N PRO A 71 4.16 9.42 21.59
CA PRO A 71 2.71 9.35 21.78
C PRO A 71 1.97 10.69 21.62
N ASP A 72 2.66 11.82 21.78
CA ASP A 72 2.07 13.16 21.71
C ASP A 72 2.06 13.70 20.26
N ASP A 73 2.92 13.15 19.39
CA ASP A 73 2.92 13.46 17.96
C ASP A 73 1.78 12.74 17.22
N LYS A 74 0.81 13.50 16.72
CA LYS A 74 -0.29 12.97 15.89
C LYS A 74 0.18 12.23 14.62
N ALA A 75 1.37 12.55 14.10
CA ALA A 75 1.95 11.92 12.92
C ALA A 75 3.12 10.98 13.27
N THR A 76 3.20 10.51 14.51
CA THR A 76 4.28 9.68 15.02
C THR A 76 4.53 8.43 14.15
N PRO A 77 5.81 8.06 13.92
CA PRO A 77 6.16 6.74 13.39
C PRO A 77 5.59 5.61 14.23
N ILE A 78 5.24 4.52 13.55
CA ILE A 78 4.61 3.36 14.17
C ILE A 78 5.41 2.11 13.85
N THR A 79 5.88 1.41 14.88
CA THR A 79 6.54 0.12 14.71
C THR A 79 5.55 -1.02 14.88
N LEU A 80 5.24 -1.73 13.80
CA LEU A 80 4.51 -2.99 13.77
C LEU A 80 5.47 -4.15 14.06
N ARG A 81 5.79 -4.35 15.34
CA ARG A 81 6.81 -5.31 15.79
C ARG A 81 6.55 -6.74 15.34
N GLY A 82 5.29 -7.17 15.36
CA GLY A 82 4.88 -8.51 14.94
C GLY A 82 5.17 -8.86 13.47
N ILE A 83 5.34 -7.85 12.60
CA ILE A 83 5.79 -8.03 11.20
C ILE A 83 7.15 -7.34 10.94
N GLY A 84 7.80 -6.91 12.02
CA GLY A 84 9.03 -6.12 12.08
C GLY A 84 9.13 -5.05 11.00
N LEU A 85 8.15 -4.16 10.94
CA LEU A 85 8.08 -3.04 10.01
C LEU A 85 7.83 -1.73 10.78
N ARG A 86 8.58 -0.68 10.46
CA ARG A 86 8.35 0.67 10.98
C ARG A 86 7.69 1.50 9.89
N LEU A 87 6.48 1.95 10.12
CA LEU A 87 5.71 2.83 9.24
C LEU A 87 6.04 4.29 9.54
N ASP A 88 6.61 4.96 8.54
CA ASP A 88 7.00 6.36 8.60
C ASP A 88 7.06 7.06 7.23
N PHE A 89 6.53 6.45 6.16
CA PHE A 89 6.56 7.00 4.80
C PHE A 89 5.89 8.38 4.64
N TRP A 90 5.08 8.81 5.62
CA TRP A 90 4.48 10.14 5.69
C TRP A 90 5.38 11.20 6.33
N LYS A 91 6.58 10.83 6.80
CA LYS A 91 7.58 11.71 7.40
C LYS A 91 8.85 11.75 6.55
N HIS A 92 9.52 12.90 6.56
CA HIS A 92 10.74 13.16 5.81
C HIS A 92 11.99 12.63 6.54
N PHE A 93 11.97 11.40 7.06
CA PHE A 93 13.13 10.86 7.79
C PHE A 93 14.25 10.41 6.84
N ASP A 94 13.89 9.97 5.65
CA ASP A 94 14.81 9.65 4.57
C ASP A 94 14.39 10.45 3.34
N ASP A 95 15.26 10.67 2.36
CA ASP A 95 14.99 11.35 1.08
C ASP A 95 13.87 10.68 0.22
N ARG A 96 13.18 9.69 0.80
CA ARG A 96 11.98 9.06 0.27
C ARG A 96 10.88 10.12 0.05
N PRO A 97 10.17 10.07 -1.08
CA PRO A 97 9.09 11.01 -1.33
C PRO A 97 7.95 10.78 -0.34
N THR A 98 7.49 11.83 0.34
CA THR A 98 6.42 11.71 1.33
C THR A 98 5.04 11.84 0.69
N ILE A 99 4.11 11.04 1.21
CA ILE A 99 2.68 11.19 0.94
C ILE A 99 1.96 11.20 2.30
N LYS A 100 1.30 12.30 2.60
CA LYS A 100 0.56 12.47 3.86
C LYS A 100 -0.92 12.18 3.66
N LEU A 101 -1.38 11.05 4.17
CA LEU A 101 -2.75 10.54 3.94
C LEU A 101 -3.78 10.97 5.00
N PHE A 102 -3.34 11.48 6.13
CA PHE A 102 -4.19 11.87 7.25
C PHE A 102 -3.99 13.33 7.66
N ALA A 103 -5.03 13.96 8.19
CA ALA A 103 -5.00 15.37 8.56
C ALA A 103 -5.97 15.72 9.71
N GLY A 104 -5.84 16.94 10.23
CA GLY A 104 -6.74 17.48 11.25
C GLY A 104 -6.62 16.76 12.59
N GLN A 105 -7.71 16.16 13.05
CA GLN A 105 -7.76 15.40 14.31
C GLN A 105 -7.37 13.93 14.16
N GLN A 106 -7.13 13.44 12.94
CA GLN A 106 -6.65 12.09 12.71
C GLN A 106 -5.20 11.95 13.21
N THR A 107 -4.90 10.78 13.78
CA THR A 107 -3.53 10.39 14.15
C THR A 107 -3.09 9.19 13.33
N SER A 108 -1.78 9.08 13.07
CA SER A 108 -1.22 7.89 12.41
C SER A 108 -1.60 6.61 13.16
N SER A 109 -1.52 6.64 14.49
CA SER A 109 -1.86 5.50 15.37
C SER A 109 -3.33 5.14 15.32
N GLY A 110 -4.22 6.12 15.26
CA GLY A 110 -5.66 5.92 15.13
C GLY A 110 -6.04 5.33 13.78
N GLU A 111 -5.40 5.77 12.70
CA GLU A 111 -5.61 5.22 11.35
C GLU A 111 -5.15 3.76 11.26
N VAL A 112 -3.93 3.45 11.71
CA VAL A 112 -3.41 2.07 11.69
C VAL A 112 -4.20 1.16 12.64
N GLY A 113 -4.53 1.64 13.84
CA GLY A 113 -5.35 0.89 14.80
C GLY A 113 -6.76 0.60 14.27
N ARG A 114 -7.36 1.54 13.53
CA ARG A 114 -8.65 1.33 12.86
C ARG A 114 -8.57 0.20 11.84
N TRP A 115 -7.51 0.15 11.03
CA TRP A 115 -7.32 -0.93 10.07
C TRP A 115 -7.13 -2.29 10.74
N LEU A 116 -6.30 -2.37 11.79
CA LEU A 116 -6.12 -3.59 12.56
C LEU A 116 -7.46 -4.09 13.17
N GLY A 117 -8.27 -3.20 13.74
CA GLY A 117 -9.59 -3.56 14.27
C GLY A 117 -10.59 -4.05 13.21
N HIS A 118 -10.37 -3.73 11.93
CA HIS A 118 -11.15 -4.30 10.82
C HIS A 118 -10.58 -5.65 10.37
N LEU A 119 -9.25 -5.82 10.36
CA LEU A 119 -8.59 -7.08 10.05
C LEU A 119 -8.98 -8.20 11.04
N GLU A 120 -9.21 -7.88 12.32
CA GLU A 120 -9.69 -8.84 13.32
C GLU A 120 -11.06 -9.44 12.98
N LYS A 121 -11.86 -8.74 12.17
CA LYS A 121 -13.22 -9.17 11.77
C LYS A 121 -13.21 -9.93 10.45
N PHE A 122 -12.06 -10.03 9.78
CA PHE A 122 -11.96 -10.71 8.51
C PHE A 122 -12.03 -12.23 8.71
N THR A 123 -13.00 -12.86 8.06
CA THR A 123 -13.19 -14.32 8.05
C THR A 123 -13.16 -14.90 6.63
N GLY A 124 -12.83 -14.07 5.64
CA GLY A 124 -12.85 -14.46 4.22
C GLY A 124 -11.68 -15.37 3.82
N ALA A 125 -11.80 -15.91 2.62
CA ALA A 125 -10.83 -16.83 2.02
C ALA A 125 -10.48 -16.45 0.56
N GLY A 126 -10.95 -15.32 0.05
CA GLY A 126 -10.82 -14.98 -1.36
C GLY A 126 -9.84 -13.85 -1.60
N ASP A 127 -10.38 -12.64 -1.64
CA ASP A 127 -9.76 -11.50 -2.31
C ASP A 127 -9.58 -10.32 -1.35
N LEU A 128 -8.63 -9.43 -1.64
CA LEU A 128 -8.40 -8.21 -0.87
C LEU A 128 -9.64 -7.31 -0.84
N ARG A 129 -10.49 -7.38 -1.87
CA ARG A 129 -11.72 -6.59 -1.97
C ARG A 129 -12.99 -7.34 -1.52
N GLU A 130 -12.86 -8.58 -1.04
CA GLU A 130 -14.01 -9.38 -0.58
C GLU A 130 -14.67 -8.78 0.67
N PHE A 131 -13.86 -8.18 1.56
CA PHE A 131 -14.32 -7.56 2.79
C PHE A 131 -14.33 -6.04 2.66
N SER A 132 -15.50 -5.45 2.86
CA SER A 132 -15.69 -4.00 2.83
C SER A 132 -16.48 -3.50 4.02
N VAL A 133 -16.20 -2.28 4.45
CA VAL A 133 -16.90 -1.59 5.54
C VAL A 133 -17.25 -0.17 5.12
N THR A 134 -18.20 0.44 5.83
CA THR A 134 -18.55 1.86 5.64
C THR A 134 -17.74 2.70 6.62
N ASP A 135 -16.69 3.35 6.13
CA ASP A 135 -15.72 4.09 6.96
C ASP A 135 -15.05 5.24 6.17
N LEU A 136 -14.07 5.90 6.79
CA LEU A 136 -13.25 6.93 6.17
C LEU A 136 -12.07 6.31 5.39
N ALA A 137 -11.97 6.61 4.09
CA ALA A 137 -10.87 6.15 3.24
C ALA A 137 -9.54 6.86 3.58
N SER A 138 -8.42 6.13 3.48
CA SER A 138 -7.10 6.71 3.76
C SER A 138 -6.65 7.67 2.65
N GLY A 139 -6.96 7.35 1.39
CA GLY A 139 -6.42 8.06 0.24
C GLY A 139 -5.53 7.19 -0.67
N LEU A 140 -5.17 5.97 -0.26
CA LEU A 140 -4.33 5.05 -1.05
C LEU A 140 -5.11 4.30 -2.12
N ASP A 141 -6.25 3.72 -1.76
CA ASP A 141 -7.14 3.09 -2.74
C ASP A 141 -7.92 4.17 -3.49
N VAL A 142 -7.58 4.38 -4.76
CA VAL A 142 -8.18 5.44 -5.58
C VAL A 142 -9.66 5.21 -5.83
N THR A 143 -10.14 3.96 -5.74
CA THR A 143 -11.56 3.62 -5.96
C THR A 143 -12.45 4.04 -4.80
N THR A 144 -11.87 4.22 -3.60
CA THR A 144 -12.57 4.64 -2.39
C THR A 144 -12.24 6.09 -2.02
N SER A 145 -11.20 6.65 -2.65
CA SER A 145 -10.70 8.00 -2.39
C SER A 145 -11.44 9.05 -3.21
N TRP A 146 -12.28 9.84 -2.53
CA TRP A 146 -13.05 10.91 -3.15
C TRP A 146 -12.26 12.21 -3.30
N ASN A 147 -12.41 12.89 -4.44
CA ASN A 147 -12.02 14.28 -4.61
C ASN A 147 -13.21 15.21 -4.27
N ALA A 148 -13.06 16.06 -3.26
CA ALA A 148 -14.00 17.16 -2.99
C ALA A 148 -14.13 18.14 -4.18
N LEU A 149 -13.11 18.19 -5.06
CA LEU A 149 -13.11 18.99 -6.28
C LEU A 149 -14.10 18.48 -7.34
N ASP A 150 -14.43 17.18 -7.35
CA ASP A 150 -15.34 16.62 -8.35
C ASP A 150 -16.82 16.86 -8.01
N VAL A 151 -17.13 17.24 -6.76
CA VAL A 151 -18.50 17.45 -6.25
C VAL A 151 -18.80 18.89 -5.81
N GLY A 152 -17.79 19.77 -5.78
CA GLY A 152 -17.97 21.20 -5.48
C GLY A 152 -18.21 21.56 -4.01
N PHE A 153 -18.07 20.62 -3.07
CA PHE A 153 -18.16 20.88 -1.62
C PHE A 153 -17.28 19.95 -0.78
N SER A 154 -16.94 20.38 0.44
CA SER A 154 -16.11 19.63 1.40
C SER A 154 -16.93 18.60 2.18
N LEU A 155 -16.73 17.32 1.90
CA LEU A 155 -17.41 16.21 2.60
C LEU A 155 -16.98 16.04 4.06
N ASN A 156 -15.84 16.62 4.48
CA ASN A 156 -15.39 16.59 5.87
C ASN A 156 -16.38 17.26 6.83
N GLU A 157 -17.15 18.24 6.34
CA GLU A 157 -18.21 18.90 7.13
C GLU A 157 -19.46 18.01 7.28
N HIS A 158 -19.63 17.03 6.39
CA HIS A 158 -20.83 16.18 6.31
C HIS A 158 -20.62 14.74 6.82
N LYS A 159 -19.41 14.36 7.26
CA LYS A 159 -19.08 13.02 7.82
C LYS A 159 -19.56 11.85 6.94
N ILE A 160 -19.56 12.01 5.62
CA ILE A 160 -20.05 10.97 4.71
C ILE A 160 -19.05 9.83 4.68
N LYS A 161 -19.48 8.66 5.14
CA LYS A 161 -18.70 7.41 5.11
C LYS A 161 -18.84 6.77 3.74
N THR A 162 -17.75 6.18 3.24
CA THR A 162 -17.74 5.48 1.95
C THR A 162 -17.47 4.00 2.14
N LYS A 163 -17.77 3.21 1.12
CA LYS A 163 -17.39 1.80 1.09
C LYS A 163 -15.87 1.75 0.94
N VAL A 164 -15.18 1.25 1.96
CA VAL A 164 -13.73 1.05 1.97
C VAL A 164 -13.39 -0.44 2.07
N TYR A 165 -12.20 -0.81 1.61
CA TYR A 165 -11.70 -2.19 1.64
C TYR A 165 -10.51 -2.27 2.61
N PRO A 166 -10.73 -2.66 3.89
CA PRO A 166 -9.70 -2.56 4.93
C PRO A 166 -8.43 -3.37 4.63
N LEU A 167 -8.54 -4.51 3.95
CA LEU A 167 -7.37 -5.29 3.56
C LEU A 167 -6.50 -4.53 2.56
N VAL A 168 -7.13 -3.91 1.55
CA VAL A 168 -6.42 -3.06 0.57
C VAL A 168 -5.72 -1.92 1.29
N GLU A 169 -6.44 -1.20 2.15
CA GLU A 169 -5.89 -0.03 2.86
C GLU A 169 -4.72 -0.41 3.81
N PHE A 170 -4.89 -1.45 4.63
CA PHE A 170 -3.85 -1.90 5.55
C PHE A 170 -2.62 -2.39 4.81
N PHE A 171 -2.79 -3.32 3.86
CA PHE A 171 -1.66 -3.88 3.14
C PHE A 171 -1.01 -2.83 2.23
N ALA A 172 -1.74 -1.82 1.75
CA ALA A 172 -1.15 -0.71 1.03
C ALA A 172 -0.20 0.10 1.92
N TYR A 173 -0.53 0.36 3.19
CA TYR A 173 0.41 0.99 4.15
C TYR A 173 1.69 0.16 4.31
N VAL A 174 1.54 -1.16 4.48
CA VAL A 174 2.67 -2.09 4.60
C VAL A 174 3.52 -2.07 3.32
N GLY A 175 2.88 -2.16 2.15
CA GLY A 175 3.54 -2.20 0.85
C GLY A 175 4.26 -0.90 0.51
N VAL A 176 3.64 0.25 0.75
CA VAL A 176 4.27 1.56 0.58
C VAL A 176 5.53 1.67 1.43
N GLN A 177 5.46 1.28 2.71
CA GLN A 177 6.64 1.34 3.57
C GLN A 177 7.74 0.37 3.12
N ALA A 178 7.35 -0.87 2.76
CA ALA A 178 8.29 -1.93 2.47
C ALA A 178 8.93 -1.79 1.08
N TYR A 179 8.20 -1.31 0.08
CA TYR A 179 8.65 -1.24 -1.31
C TYR A 179 8.96 0.19 -1.76
N GLY A 180 8.25 1.17 -1.20
CA GLY A 180 8.36 2.56 -1.61
C GLY A 180 7.87 2.80 -3.03
N TRP A 181 8.14 4.01 -3.50
CA TRP A 181 7.92 4.45 -4.88
C TRP A 181 9.12 5.28 -5.30
N ARG A 182 9.28 5.47 -6.60
CA ARG A 182 10.24 6.44 -7.14
C ARG A 182 9.55 7.78 -7.33
N ARG A 183 10.26 8.88 -7.08
CA ARG A 183 9.83 10.21 -7.47
C ARG A 183 10.34 10.53 -8.87
N GLY A 184 9.52 11.16 -9.69
CA GLY A 184 9.99 12.07 -10.73
C GLY A 184 9.73 13.53 -10.34
N SER A 185 9.82 14.42 -11.31
CA SER A 185 9.63 15.86 -11.13
C SER A 185 8.22 16.23 -10.64
N SER A 186 7.18 15.62 -11.22
CA SER A 186 5.76 15.90 -10.89
C SER A 186 4.94 14.66 -10.50
N SER A 187 5.52 13.46 -10.64
CA SER A 187 4.79 12.19 -10.56
C SER A 187 5.58 11.15 -9.75
N TYR A 188 4.93 10.03 -9.47
CA TYR A 188 5.49 8.89 -8.78
C TYR A 188 5.44 7.66 -9.70
N TYR A 189 6.36 6.72 -9.48
CA TYR A 189 6.46 5.54 -10.32
C TYR A 189 6.69 4.26 -9.52
N TYR A 190 6.17 3.17 -10.04
CA TYR A 190 6.54 1.81 -9.66
C TYR A 190 6.58 0.89 -10.88
N ASN A 191 7.32 -0.20 -10.77
CA ASN A 191 7.30 -1.26 -11.79
C ASN A 191 6.43 -2.43 -11.34
N VAL A 192 5.65 -2.93 -12.29
CA VAL A 192 4.91 -4.18 -12.25
C VAL A 192 5.74 -5.22 -12.98
N TRP A 193 5.72 -6.49 -12.56
CA TRP A 193 6.48 -7.56 -13.21
C TRP A 193 5.64 -8.83 -13.35
N HIS A 194 5.99 -9.72 -14.29
CA HIS A 194 5.17 -10.89 -14.61
C HIS A 194 5.80 -12.26 -14.32
N VAL A 195 7.01 -12.30 -13.77
CA VAL A 195 7.70 -13.53 -13.35
C VAL A 195 7.70 -13.67 -11.83
N PRO A 196 7.56 -14.87 -11.22
CA PRO A 196 7.59 -15.00 -9.77
C PRO A 196 8.89 -14.48 -9.15
N LEU A 197 8.81 -13.45 -8.31
CA LEU A 197 9.97 -12.85 -7.63
C LEU A 197 9.83 -12.95 -6.10
N PRO A 198 10.90 -13.31 -5.38
CA PRO A 198 10.92 -13.21 -3.92
C PRO A 198 10.94 -11.75 -3.48
N MET A 199 10.47 -11.48 -2.26
CA MET A 199 10.24 -10.12 -1.72
C MET A 199 11.41 -9.16 -1.96
N ARG A 200 12.65 -9.60 -1.69
CA ARG A 200 13.84 -8.74 -1.83
C ARG A 200 14.09 -8.28 -3.27
N ILE A 201 13.87 -9.15 -4.24
CA ILE A 201 14.06 -8.84 -5.66
C ILE A 201 12.86 -8.04 -6.16
N ALA A 202 11.65 -8.44 -5.79
CA ALA A 202 10.41 -7.71 -6.05
C ALA A 202 10.50 -6.25 -5.58
N ARG A 203 11.10 -6.00 -4.41
CA ARG A 203 11.35 -4.64 -3.90
C ARG A 203 12.25 -3.82 -4.79
N ALA A 204 13.38 -4.40 -5.21
CA ALA A 204 14.33 -3.71 -6.10
C ALA A 204 13.68 -3.38 -7.45
N VAL A 205 12.87 -4.29 -7.98
CA VAL A 205 12.12 -4.11 -9.23
C VAL A 205 11.05 -3.04 -9.08
N ALA A 206 10.18 -3.14 -8.06
CA ALA A 206 9.12 -2.16 -7.81
C ALA A 206 9.67 -0.73 -7.69
N ALA A 207 10.78 -0.58 -6.96
CA ALA A 207 11.49 0.69 -6.78
C ALA A 207 12.35 1.11 -7.99
N GLY A 208 12.34 0.34 -9.08
CA GLY A 208 13.12 0.59 -10.30
C GLY A 208 14.62 0.69 -10.09
N ALA A 209 15.14 0.06 -9.03
CA ALA A 209 16.56 -0.09 -8.77
C ALA A 209 17.16 -1.29 -9.52
N LEU A 210 16.30 -2.25 -9.90
CA LEU A 210 16.66 -3.37 -10.76
C LEU A 210 15.75 -3.37 -11.98
N GLU A 211 16.35 -3.20 -13.16
CA GLU A 211 15.63 -3.29 -14.43
C GLU A 211 15.52 -4.75 -14.88
N MET A 212 14.36 -5.13 -15.37
CA MET A 212 14.13 -6.43 -16.01
C MET A 212 13.45 -6.21 -17.36
N PRO A 213 14.23 -5.82 -18.40
CA PRO A 213 13.69 -5.46 -19.70
C PRO A 213 12.76 -6.53 -20.27
N GLY A 214 11.59 -6.11 -20.76
CA GLY A 214 10.57 -7.01 -21.29
C GLY A 214 9.84 -7.85 -20.24
N MET A 215 10.23 -7.76 -18.96
CA MET A 215 9.58 -8.45 -17.84
C MET A 215 8.81 -7.51 -16.90
N THR A 216 8.95 -6.20 -17.13
CA THR A 216 8.34 -5.16 -16.30
C THR A 216 7.54 -4.14 -17.11
N THR A 217 6.50 -3.59 -16.47
CA THR A 217 5.72 -2.45 -16.94
C THR A 217 5.89 -1.31 -15.94
N LEU A 218 6.29 -0.14 -16.43
CA LEU A 218 6.39 1.06 -15.61
C LEU A 218 5.01 1.72 -15.51
N VAL A 219 4.58 2.05 -14.29
CA VAL A 219 3.31 2.74 -14.02
C VAL A 219 3.62 4.08 -13.36
N GLU A 220 3.09 5.15 -13.95
CA GLU A 220 3.15 6.51 -13.42
C GLU A 220 1.84 6.83 -12.69
N PHE A 221 1.91 7.43 -11.50
CA PHE A 221 0.75 7.94 -10.77
C PHE A 221 1.02 9.30 -10.12
N GLU A 222 -0.05 10.01 -9.76
CA GLU A 222 0.04 11.32 -9.10
C GLU A 222 -0.52 11.25 -7.67
N ALA A 223 -0.01 12.12 -6.80
CA ALA A 223 -0.61 12.42 -5.51
C ALA A 223 -1.09 13.88 -5.50
N LYS A 224 -2.40 14.11 -5.39
CA LYS A 224 -2.97 15.46 -5.33
C LYS A 224 -3.35 15.86 -3.92
N LYS A 225 -3.16 17.13 -3.59
CA LYS A 225 -3.64 17.70 -2.33
C LYS A 225 -5.17 17.75 -2.34
N SER A 226 -5.77 17.23 -1.28
CA SER A 226 -7.18 17.37 -0.94
C SER A 226 -7.28 17.93 0.48
N GLY A 227 -7.32 19.26 0.59
CA GLY A 227 -7.14 19.95 1.86
C GLY A 227 -5.72 19.77 2.40
N GLN A 228 -5.59 19.33 3.66
CA GLN A 228 -4.31 19.10 4.35
C GLN A 228 -3.76 17.67 4.19
N LYS A 229 -4.48 16.81 3.45
CA LYS A 229 -4.04 15.46 3.09
C LYS A 229 -3.81 15.36 1.58
N GLN A 230 -3.15 14.29 1.16
CA GLN A 230 -3.01 13.89 -0.23
C GLN A 230 -3.85 12.65 -0.49
N ILE A 231 -4.35 12.55 -1.72
CA ILE A 231 -4.97 11.33 -2.24
C ILE A 231 -4.26 10.92 -3.53
N LEU A 232 -4.20 9.62 -3.76
CA LEU A 232 -3.61 9.07 -4.97
C LEU A 232 -4.59 9.15 -6.13
N LYS A 233 -4.05 9.16 -7.34
CA LYS A 233 -4.80 9.05 -8.58
C LYS A 233 -4.51 7.73 -9.27
N THR A 234 -5.48 7.25 -10.05
CA THR A 234 -5.24 6.17 -11.00
C THR A 234 -4.07 6.55 -11.88
N GLY A 235 -3.11 5.64 -11.95
CA GLY A 235 -1.93 5.75 -12.78
C GLY A 235 -2.20 5.38 -14.23
N ARG A 236 -1.13 5.38 -15.01
CA ARG A 236 -1.10 4.94 -16.40
C ARG A 236 0.18 4.16 -16.66
N GLU A 237 0.09 3.14 -17.49
CA GLU A 237 1.29 2.50 -18.02
C GLU A 237 2.08 3.48 -18.90
N VAL A 238 3.39 3.48 -18.76
CA VAL A 238 4.30 4.33 -19.53
C VAL A 238 5.44 3.49 -20.10
N ARG A 239 5.94 3.87 -21.27
CA ARG A 239 7.10 3.21 -21.88
C ARG A 239 8.37 3.65 -21.17
N TYR A 240 9.33 2.74 -21.00
CA TYR A 240 10.67 3.09 -20.50
C TYR A 240 11.39 4.14 -21.38
N GLU A 241 11.02 4.28 -22.65
CA GLU A 241 11.60 5.28 -23.56
C GLU A 241 11.06 6.71 -23.30
N GLU A 242 9.86 6.82 -22.73
CA GLU A 242 9.31 8.09 -22.23
C GLU A 242 9.97 8.48 -20.89
N TYR A 243 10.68 7.53 -20.28
CA TYR A 243 11.46 7.71 -19.07
C TYR A 243 12.90 8.11 -19.45
N GLY A 244 13.21 9.40 -19.30
CA GLY A 244 14.57 9.92 -19.44
C GLY A 244 15.26 10.07 -18.08
N PRO A 245 16.31 9.30 -17.76
CA PRO A 245 17.22 9.62 -16.66
C PRO A 245 18.14 10.75 -17.17
N GLY A 246 17.66 11.99 -17.12
CA GLY A 246 18.40 13.10 -17.70
C GLY A 246 17.71 14.44 -17.53
N ARG A 247 17.53 14.88 -16.28
CA ARG A 247 17.35 16.30 -15.94
C ARG A 247 17.41 16.67 -14.46
N ASP A 248 17.90 15.79 -13.58
CA ASP A 248 18.15 16.11 -12.18
C ASP A 248 19.66 16.02 -11.93
N GLY A 249 20.39 17.05 -12.36
CA GLY A 249 21.85 17.10 -12.31
C GLY A 249 22.48 18.16 -13.21
N GLU A 250 21.98 19.39 -13.15
CA GLU A 250 22.75 20.63 -13.42
C GLU A 250 22.39 21.67 -12.36
#